data_AF-A0A3M2L7W7-F1
#
_entry.id   AF-A0A3M2L7W7-F1
#
_cell.length_a   1.000
_cell.length_b   1.000
_cell.length_c   1.000
_cell.angle_alpha   90.00
_cell.angle_beta   90.00
_cell.angle_gamma   90.00
#
_symmetry.space_group_name_H-M   'P 1'
#
loop_
_entity.id
_entity.type
_entity.pdbx_description
1 polymer ?
#
loop_
_entity_poly.entity_id
_entity_poly.type
_entity_poly.pdbx_seq_one_letter_code
_entity_poly.pdbx_strand_id
1 'polypeptide(L)' 'MNVYLNNGGDGHGGWADYGQTAKGLTTDQNAVTLTGEGLADYLATNPDNSVHAHSSNGGDGHGGWTDMGAIISGS' A
#
# COMPACT_ATOMS: atom_id res chain seq x y z
N MET A 1 14.29 8.58 -3.74
CA MET A 1 13.10 7.83 -4.18
C MET A 1 11.95 8.82 -4.22
N ASN A 2 11.33 8.99 -5.38
CA ASN A 2 10.18 9.87 -5.55
C ASN A 2 8.92 9.01 -5.48
N VAL A 3 7.89 9.51 -4.82
CA VAL A 3 6.60 8.82 -4.70
C VAL A 3 5.67 9.35 -5.76
N TYR A 4 5.01 8.43 -6.47
CA TYR A 4 3.99 8.77 -7.45
C TYR A 4 2.63 8.35 -6.91
N LEU A 5 1.69 9.29 -6.89
CA LEU A 5 0.30 9.04 -6.52
C LEU A 5 -0.47 8.57 -7.77
N ASN A 6 -1.10 7.39 -7.68
CA ASN A 6 -2.05 6.95 -8.68
C ASN A 6 -3.39 7.66 -8.44
N ASN A 7 -3.86 8.45 -9.40
CA ASN A 7 -5.15 9.13 -9.32
C ASN A 7 -6.30 8.33 -9.98
N GLY A 8 -6.05 7.08 -10.41
CA GLY A 8 -7.06 6.16 -10.97
C GLY A 8 -6.86 5.83 -12.45
N GLY A 9 -7.45 4.71 -12.91
CA GLY A 9 -7.51 4.26 -14.31
C GLY A 9 -8.91 4.45 -14.94
N ASP A 10 -9.02 4.28 -16.27
CA ASP A 10 -10.22 4.54 -17.12
C ASP A 10 -10.47 6.02 -17.50
N GLY A 11 -9.39 6.78 -17.69
CA GLY A 11 -9.45 8.14 -18.29
C GLY A 11 -9.51 9.30 -17.29
N HIS A 12 -9.35 9.02 -15.99
CA HIS A 12 -9.60 10.00 -14.91
C HIS A 12 -8.37 10.54 -14.17
N GLY A 13 -7.14 10.16 -14.51
CA GLY A 13 -5.97 10.86 -13.98
C GLY A 13 -4.69 10.05 -14.06
N GLY A 14 -3.66 10.60 -14.71
CA GLY A 14 -2.33 9.98 -14.73
C GLY A 14 -1.64 9.99 -13.37
N TRP A 15 -0.42 9.45 -13.34
CA TRP A 15 0.45 9.47 -12.17
C TRP A 15 0.94 10.90 -11.88
N ALA A 16 0.80 11.36 -10.64
CA ALA A 16 1.33 12.64 -10.19
C ALA A 16 2.56 12.43 -9.31
N ASP A 17 3.64 13.18 -9.58
CA ASP A 17 4.81 13.20 -8.70
C ASP A 17 4.46 13.91 -7.40
N TYR A 18 4.59 13.21 -6.29
CA TYR A 18 4.29 13.69 -4.95
C TYR A 18 5.56 14.01 -4.15
N GLY A 19 6.73 13.93 -4.79
CA GLY A 19 8.03 14.18 -4.19
C GLY A 19 8.46 13.09 -3.22
N GLN A 20 9.44 13.42 -2.38
CA GLN A 20 10.01 12.51 -1.39
C GLN A 20 9.23 12.62 -0.07
N THR A 21 8.48 11.59 0.30
CA THR A 21 7.66 11.59 1.54
C THR A 21 8.36 10.95 2.75
N ALA A 22 9.52 10.32 2.57
CA ALA A 22 10.32 9.72 3.65
C ALA A 22 11.83 9.92 3.46
N LYS A 23 12.55 10.14 4.57
CA LYS A 23 14.02 9.99 4.62
C LYS A 23 14.30 8.48 4.72
N GLY A 24 15.02 7.93 3.74
CA GLY A 24 15.05 6.49 3.48
C GLY A 24 15.60 5.64 4.64
N LEU A 25 14.88 4.58 5.00
CA LEU A 25 15.36 3.52 5.91
C LEU A 25 16.37 2.57 5.22
N THR A 26 16.29 2.44 3.90
CA THR A 26 17.18 1.61 3.08
C THR A 26 17.32 2.19 1.67
N THR A 27 18.39 1.83 0.96
CA THR A 27 18.57 2.08 -0.48
C THR A 27 18.41 0.80 -1.32
N ASP A 28 18.31 -0.35 -0.67
CA ASP A 28 18.01 -1.62 -1.33
C ASP A 28 16.50 -1.75 -1.54
N GLN A 29 16.07 -1.63 -2.80
CA GLN A 29 14.66 -1.75 -3.18
C GLN A 29 14.09 -3.15 -2.87
N ASN A 30 14.91 -4.20 -2.85
CA ASN A 30 14.45 -5.56 -2.57
C ASN A 30 14.14 -5.77 -1.09
N ALA A 31 14.62 -4.89 -0.21
CA ALA A 31 14.31 -4.89 1.21
C ALA A 31 12.97 -4.21 1.53
N VAL A 32 12.30 -3.62 0.53
CA VAL A 32 10.99 -2.96 0.68
C VAL A 32 9.95 -3.80 -0.04
N THR A 33 9.14 -4.53 0.73
CA THR A 33 8.03 -5.31 0.19
C THR A 33 6.81 -5.15 1.09
N LEU A 34 5.66 -4.96 0.46
CA LEU A 34 4.39 -5.37 1.01
C LEU A 34 3.97 -6.56 0.12
N THR A 35 3.61 -7.67 0.78
CA THR A 35 3.23 -9.03 0.29
C THR A 35 4.20 -9.79 -0.62
N GLY A 36 4.98 -9.16 -1.49
CA GLY A 36 5.98 -9.84 -2.33
C GLY A 36 5.41 -10.69 -3.47
N GLU A 37 4.10 -10.83 -3.58
CA GLU A 37 3.41 -11.65 -4.60
C GLU A 37 3.16 -10.88 -5.92
N GLY A 38 3.40 -9.56 -5.94
CA GLY A 38 3.24 -8.70 -7.13
C GLY A 38 1.83 -8.15 -7.38
N LEU A 39 0.93 -8.26 -6.40
CA LEU A 39 -0.41 -7.68 -6.42
C LEU A 39 -0.46 -6.36 -5.61
N ALA A 40 -1.59 -5.65 -5.65
CA ALA A 40 -1.77 -4.39 -4.91
C ALA A 40 -1.92 -4.66 -3.40
N ASP A 41 -1.34 -3.79 -2.57
CA ASP A 41 -1.50 -3.85 -1.13
C ASP A 41 -1.92 -2.50 -0.57
N TYR A 42 -2.58 -2.51 0.59
CA TYR A 42 -2.90 -1.28 1.31
C TYR A 42 -2.73 -1.44 2.82
N LEU A 43 -2.43 -0.31 3.47
CA LEU A 43 -2.52 -0.16 4.92
C LEU A 43 -3.81 0.59 5.24
N ALA A 44 -4.62 0.07 6.16
CA ALA A 44 -5.82 0.73 6.63
C ALA A 44 -5.72 1.03 8.12
N THR A 45 -6.13 2.25 8.48
CA THR A 45 -6.29 2.65 9.87
C THR A 45 -7.70 2.34 10.32
N ASN A 46 -7.81 1.58 11.41
CA ASN A 46 -9.07 1.23 12.03
C ASN A 46 -9.54 2.34 13.00
N PRO A 47 -10.83 2.35 13.39
CA PRO A 47 -11.36 3.33 14.36
C PRO A 47 -10.68 3.32 15.73
N ASP A 48 -10.07 2.19 16.13
CA ASP A 48 -9.29 2.06 17.37
C ASP A 48 -7.82 2.51 17.22
N ASN A 49 -7.50 3.18 16.10
CA ASN A 49 -6.17 3.60 15.69
C ASN A 49 -5.17 2.45 15.43
N SER A 50 -5.60 1.19 15.41
CA SER A 50 -4.76 0.11 14.89
C SER A 50 -4.55 0.27 13.39
N VAL A 51 -3.40 -0.18 12.89
CA VAL A 51 -3.11 -0.22 11.44
C VAL A 51 -2.91 -1.65 11.01
N HIS A 52 -3.72 -2.08 10.06
CA HIS A 52 -3.65 -3.41 9.46
C HIS A 52 -3.08 -3.33 8.04
N ALA A 53 -2.32 -4.36 7.68
CA ALA A 53 -1.86 -4.56 6.32
C ALA A 53 -2.80 -5.52 5.58
N HIS A 54 -3.15 -5.18 4.36
CA HIS A 54 -4.04 -5.97 3.53
C HIS A 54 -3.39 -6.29 2.18
N SER A 55 -3.45 -7.55 1.81
CA SER A 55 -3.00 -8.06 0.52
C SER A 55 -4.17 -8.23 -0.44
N SER A 56 -4.03 -7.82 -1.70
CA SER A 56 -5.03 -8.17 -2.70
C SER A 56 -4.83 -9.58 -3.20
N ASN A 57 -5.94 -10.30 -3.32
CA ASN A 57 -6.02 -11.60 -4.00
C ASN A 57 -6.68 -11.47 -5.39
N GLY A 58 -6.68 -10.26 -5.98
CA GLY A 58 -7.27 -10.02 -7.31
C GLY A 58 -8.34 -8.92 -7.39
N GLY A 59 -8.54 -8.10 -6.35
CA GLY A 59 -9.37 -6.88 -6.44
C GLY A 59 -10.84 -7.12 -6.86
N ASP A 60 -11.44 -6.09 -7.48
CA ASP A 60 -12.87 -5.83 -7.74
C ASP A 60 -13.59 -6.82 -8.69
N GLY A 61 -13.34 -8.12 -8.52
CA GLY A 61 -13.98 -9.19 -9.27
C GLY A 61 -13.31 -10.56 -9.19
N HIS A 62 -12.12 -10.68 -8.57
CA HIS A 62 -11.30 -11.91 -8.69
C HIS A 62 -10.70 -12.50 -7.40
N GLY A 63 -10.97 -11.98 -6.20
CA GLY A 63 -10.49 -12.69 -4.99
C GLY A 63 -10.49 -11.94 -3.66
N GLY A 64 -10.96 -10.69 -3.61
CA GLY A 64 -11.07 -9.92 -2.36
C GLY A 64 -9.71 -9.56 -1.76
N TRP A 65 -9.73 -9.23 -0.47
CA TRP A 65 -8.59 -8.76 0.30
C TRP A 65 -8.33 -9.66 1.50
N THR A 66 -7.07 -10.00 1.76
CA THR A 66 -6.65 -10.76 2.92
C THR A 66 -6.02 -9.83 3.94
N ASP A 67 -6.57 -9.83 5.16
CA ASP A 67 -5.96 -9.16 6.31
C ASP A 67 -4.73 -9.94 6.79
N MET A 68 -3.57 -9.29 6.76
CA MET A 68 -2.29 -9.85 7.21
C MET A 68 -2.05 -9.58 8.71
N GLY A 69 -2.93 -8.81 9.34
CA GLY A 69 -2.89 -8.47 10.76
C GLY A 69 -2.37 -7.07 11.07
N ALA A 70 -2.39 -6.75 12.37
CA ALA A 70 -1.97 -5.47 12.89
C ALA A 70 -0.45 -5.31 12.86
N ILE A 71 0.01 -4.24 12.21
CA ILE A 71 1.40 -3.78 12.26
C ILE A 71 1.60 -2.65 13.28
N ILE A 72 0.52 -1.99 13.66
CA ILE A 72 0.46 -1.03 14.77
C ILE A 72 -0.75 -1.40 15.62
N SER A 73 -0.52 -1.58 16.93
CA SER A 73 -1.59 -1.85 17.90
C SER A 73 -2.45 -0.62 18.16
N GLY A 74 -3.75 -0.81 18.38
CA GLY A 74 -4.68 0.24 18.78
C GLY A 74 -4.43 0.76 20.20
N SER A 75 -5.08 1.88 20.52
CA SER A 75 -4.96 2.62 21.79
C SER A 75 -6.27 2.74 22.54
#